data_AF-A0A528B0Q7-F1
#
_entry.id   AF-A0A528B0Q7-F1
#
_cell.length_a   1.000
_cell.length_b   1.000
_cell.length_c   1.000
_cell.angle_alpha   90.00
_cell.angle_beta   90.00
_cell.angle_gamma   90.00
#
_symmetry.space_group_name_H-M   'P 1'
#
loop_
_entity.id
_entity.type
_entity.pdbx_description
1 polymer ?
#
loop_
_entity_poly.entity_id
_entity_poly.type
_entity_poly.pdbx_seq_one_letter_code
_entity_poly.pdbx_strand_id
1 'polypeptide(L)'
;MGRGTSVTVAVDTSALIAIIGAEPDAAAFVDIFGSSPAALISTATLLEAHCVASRSSGSVNASEFQMLIDRLELTVVPFDLAQLEVARLAYSRYGRGSRHRADLN
;
A
#
# COMPACT_ATOMS: atom_id res chain seq x y z
N MET A 1 27.20 11.09 -13.65
CA MET A 1 26.36 10.21 -12.83
C MET A 1 24.90 10.52 -13.12
N GLY A 2 24.12 9.52 -13.51
CA GLY A 2 22.74 9.69 -14.00
C GLY A 2 21.80 10.23 -12.92
N ARG A 3 20.90 11.13 -13.31
CA ARG A 3 19.76 11.54 -12.50
C ARG A 3 18.87 10.31 -12.32
N GLY A 4 19.02 9.58 -11.22
CA GLY A 4 17.98 8.66 -10.78
C GLY A 4 16.70 9.47 -10.66
N THR A 5 15.67 9.12 -11.43
CA THR A 5 14.37 9.75 -11.29
C THR A 5 13.91 9.55 -9.87
N SER A 6 13.89 10.63 -9.09
CA SER A 6 13.20 10.71 -7.82
C SER A 6 11.72 10.45 -8.08
N VAL A 7 11.29 9.21 -7.88
CA VAL A 7 9.90 8.80 -8.08
C VAL A 7 9.25 8.69 -6.71
N THR A 8 8.21 9.48 -6.48
CA THR A 8 7.29 9.26 -5.36
C THR A 8 6.55 7.96 -5.59
N VAL A 9 6.46 7.12 -4.55
CA VAL A 9 5.78 5.83 -4.62
C VAL A 9 4.45 5.89 -3.88
N ALA A 10 3.46 5.18 -4.40
CA ALA A 10 2.23 4.88 -3.68
C ALA A 10 2.33 3.46 -3.12
N VAL A 11 2.12 3.31 -1.82
CA VAL A 11 2.22 2.05 -1.09
C VAL A 11 0.87 1.33 -1.12
N ASP A 12 0.90 0.08 -1.53
CA ASP A 12 -0.26 -0.80 -1.58
C ASP A 12 -0.33 -1.72 -0.34
N THR A 13 -1.51 -2.28 -0.07
CA THR A 13 -1.73 -3.23 1.02
C THR A 13 -0.80 -4.44 0.91
N SER A 14 -0.65 -5.02 -0.28
CA SER A 14 0.17 -6.22 -0.48
C SER A 14 1.63 -6.04 -0.05
N ALA A 15 2.23 -4.88 -0.36
CA ALA A 15 3.60 -4.56 0.05
C ALA A 15 3.76 -4.46 1.58
N LEU A 16 2.77 -3.87 2.27
CA LEU A 16 2.76 -3.83 3.74
C LEU A 16 2.60 -5.22 4.35
N ILE A 17 1.72 -6.05 3.80
CA ILE A 17 1.53 -7.42 4.27
C ILE A 17 2.79 -8.25 4.06
N ALA A 18 3.49 -8.09 2.94
CA ALA A 18 4.77 -8.72 2.70
C ALA A 18 5.82 -8.34 3.77
N ILE A 19 5.89 -7.06 4.16
CA ILE A 19 6.79 -6.60 5.23
C ILE A 19 6.39 -7.20 6.58
N ILE A 20 5.11 -7.17 6.94
CA ILE A 20 4.59 -7.74 8.20
C ILE A 20 4.85 -9.24 8.28
N GLY A 21 4.64 -9.95 7.17
CA GLY A 21 4.82 -11.39 7.04
C GLY A 21 6.28 -11.82 6.89
N ALA A 22 7.23 -10.87 6.83
CA ALA A 22 8.64 -11.13 6.51
C ALA A 22 8.82 -11.97 5.23
N GLU A 23 8.04 -11.65 4.20
CA GLU A 23 8.12 -12.29 2.89
C GLU A 23 9.45 -11.95 2.19
N PRO A 24 9.89 -12.75 1.19
CA PRO A 24 11.18 -12.54 0.52
C PRO A 24 11.40 -11.13 -0.04
N ASP A 25 10.32 -10.46 -0.49
CA ASP A 25 10.38 -9.14 -1.09
C ASP A 25 10.38 -7.98 -0.06
N ALA A 26 10.21 -8.29 1.23
CA ALA A 26 10.08 -7.28 2.30
C ALA A 26 11.23 -6.27 2.33
N ALA A 27 12.47 -6.75 2.22
CA ALA A 27 13.66 -5.89 2.24
C ALA A 27 13.68 -4.93 1.05
N ALA A 28 13.30 -5.39 -0.14
CA ALA A 28 13.23 -4.55 -1.33
C ALA A 28 12.19 -3.44 -1.19
N PHE A 29 11.02 -3.74 -0.60
CA PHE A 29 10.01 -2.72 -0.34
C PHE A 29 10.48 -1.67 0.66
N VAL A 30 11.12 -2.08 1.76
CA VAL A 30 11.69 -1.15 2.75
C VAL A 30 12.74 -0.23 2.10
N ASP A 31 13.63 -0.78 1.29
CA ASP A 31 14.64 -0.01 0.56
C ASP A 31 14.01 0.99 -0.41
N ILE A 32 12.97 0.58 -1.15
CA ILE A 32 12.24 1.47 -2.06
C ILE A 32 11.56 2.61 -1.28
N PHE A 33 10.91 2.32 -0.16
CA PHE A 33 10.23 3.35 0.64
C PHE A 33 11.23 4.36 1.20
N GLY A 34 12.34 3.89 1.77
CA GLY A 34 13.37 4.76 2.36
C GLY A 34 14.24 5.52 1.35
N SER A 35 14.34 5.05 0.09
CA SER A 35 15.09 5.74 -0.97
C SER A 35 14.23 6.62 -1.87
N SER A 36 12.91 6.52 -1.75
CA SER A 36 11.97 7.37 -2.49
C SER A 36 11.86 8.76 -1.83
N PRO A 37 11.64 9.84 -2.62
CA PRO A 37 11.41 11.18 -2.05
C PRO A 37 10.20 11.25 -1.12
N ALA A 38 9.20 10.39 -1.38
CA ALA A 38 8.05 10.18 -0.53
C ALA A 38 7.44 8.80 -0.83
N ALA A 39 6.99 8.12 0.23
CA ALA A 39 6.14 6.94 0.16
C ALA A 39 4.75 7.32 0.70
N LEU A 40 3.77 7.36 -0.20
CA LEU A 40 2.40 7.80 0.12
C LEU A 40 1.51 6.58 0.35
N ILE A 41 0.61 6.64 1.33
CA ILE A 41 -0.39 5.59 1.54
C ILE A 41 -1.77 6.21 1.75
N SER A 42 -2.79 5.67 1.07
CA SER A 42 -4.18 6.12 1.26
C SER A 42 -4.73 5.64 2.60
N THR A 43 -5.57 6.45 3.25
CA THR A 43 -6.34 6.01 4.44
C THR A 43 -7.20 4.77 4.15
N ALA A 44 -7.65 4.56 2.91
CA ALA A 44 -8.39 3.37 2.51
C ALA A 44 -7.51 2.11 2.51
N THR A 45 -6.33 2.19 1.86
CA THR A 45 -5.32 1.12 1.83
C THR A 45 -4.80 0.79 3.22
N LEU A 46 -4.64 1.80 4.08
CA LEU A 46 -4.25 1.62 5.47
C LEU A 46 -5.25 0.76 6.25
N LEU A 47 -6.55 1.06 6.11
CA LEU A 47 -7.63 0.29 6.73
C LEU A 47 -7.66 -1.15 6.20
N GLU A 48 -7.56 -1.32 4.88
CA GLU A 48 -7.51 -2.64 4.26
C GLU A 48 -6.33 -3.47 4.78
N ALA A 49 -5.14 -2.88 4.80
CA ALA A 49 -3.93 -3.53 5.31
C ALA A 49 -4.06 -3.94 6.78
N HIS A 50 -4.62 -3.07 7.63
CA HIS A 50 -4.93 -3.43 9.01
C HIS A 50 -5.89 -4.64 9.07
N CYS A 51 -7.00 -4.61 8.32
CA CYS A 51 -7.95 -5.72 8.28
C CYS A 51 -7.32 -7.05 7.79
N VAL A 52 -6.45 -7.00 6.79
CA VAL A 52 -5.76 -8.20 6.27
C VAL A 52 -4.74 -8.71 7.29
N ALA A 53 -3.91 -7.83 7.87
CA ALA A 53 -2.92 -8.18 8.88
C ALA A 53 -3.57 -8.80 10.13
N SER A 54 -4.68 -8.24 10.60
CA SER A 54 -5.44 -8.78 11.74
C SER A 54 -5.97 -10.20 11.51
N ARG A 55 -6.15 -10.63 10.25
CA ARG A 55 -6.64 -11.97 9.89
C ARG A 55 -5.53 -13.00 9.74
N SER A 56 -4.33 -12.60 9.31
CA SER A 56 -3.33 -13.52 8.77
C SER A 56 -2.34 -14.08 9.81
N SER A 57 -1.97 -13.30 10.83
CA SER A 57 -0.82 -13.66 11.67
C SER A 57 -0.95 -13.00 13.04
N GLY A 58 -1.51 -13.71 14.03
CA GLY A 58 -1.51 -13.30 15.44
C GLY A 58 -1.84 -11.82 15.68
N SER A 59 -3.11 -11.42 15.52
CA SER A 59 -3.67 -10.11 15.86
C SER A 59 -2.64 -8.97 15.98
N VAL A 60 -2.06 -8.52 14.86
CA VAL A 60 -1.32 -7.25 14.84
C VAL A 60 -2.30 -6.20 15.36
N ASN A 61 -1.97 -5.63 16.52
CA ASN A 61 -2.84 -4.65 17.13
C ASN A 61 -2.61 -3.27 16.47
N ALA A 62 -3.57 -2.36 16.63
CA ALA A 62 -3.51 -1.04 16.00
C ALA A 62 -2.23 -0.24 16.35
N SER A 63 -1.66 -0.45 17.54
CA SER A 63 -0.43 0.26 17.95
C SER A 63 0.82 -0.29 17.27
N GLU A 64 0.92 -1.61 17.11
CA GLU A 64 2.00 -2.23 16.34
C GLU A 64 1.94 -1.85 14.87
N PHE A 65 0.73 -1.83 14.32
CA PHE A 65 0.51 -1.36 12.97
C PHE A 65 0.94 0.10 12.81
N GLN A 66 0.53 1.00 13.71
CA GLN A 66 0.94 2.40 13.67
C GLN A 66 2.47 2.57 13.78
N MET A 67 3.13 1.85 14.68
CA MET A 67 4.60 1.89 14.80
C MET A 67 5.31 1.46 13.51
N LEU A 68 4.74 0.51 12.76
CA LEU A 68 5.27 0.13 11.45
C LEU A 68 5.16 1.28 10.45
N ILE A 69 4.00 1.94 10.37
CA ILE A 69 3.78 3.09 9.47
C ILE A 69 4.78 4.20 9.77
N ASP A 70 4.98 4.51 11.05
CA ASP A 70 5.92 5.54 11.50
C ASP A 70 7.36 5.16 11.14
N ARG A 71 7.74 3.89 11.33
CA ARG A 71 9.10 3.40 11.01
C ARG A 71 9.39 3.35 9.50
N LEU A 72 8.36 3.14 8.69
CA LEU A 72 8.46 3.19 7.23
C LEU A 72 8.38 4.62 6.68
N GLU A 73 8.20 5.62 7.55
CA GLU A 73 8.08 7.05 7.19
C GLU A 73 6.98 7.31 6.13
N LEU A 74 5.87 6.57 6.22
CA LEU A 74 4.80 6.68 5.25
C LEU A 74 4.00 7.95 5.46
N THR A 75 3.78 8.69 4.38
CA THR A 75 2.88 9.84 4.37
C THR A 75 1.46 9.38 4.12
N VAL A 76 0.61 9.48 5.14
CA VAL A 76 -0.80 9.13 5.02
C VAL A 76 -1.57 10.24 4.29
N VAL A 77 -2.26 9.86 3.22
CA VAL A 77 -3.06 10.74 2.37
C VAL A 77 -4.54 10.39 2.52
N PRO A 78 -5.44 11.37 2.84
CA PRO A 78 -6.87 11.12 2.90
C PRO A 78 -7.43 10.60 1.57
N PHE A 79 -8.32 9.61 1.65
CA PHE A 79 -9.11 9.17 0.51
C PHE A 79 -10.32 10.09 0.30
N ASP A 80 -10.31 10.84 -0.78
CA ASP A 80 -11.32 11.85 -1.10
C ASP A 80 -12.26 11.44 -2.25
N LEU A 81 -13.23 12.31 -2.57
CA LEU A 81 -14.19 12.06 -3.64
C LEU A 81 -13.54 11.99 -5.04
N ALA A 82 -12.48 12.76 -5.30
CA ALA A 82 -11.83 12.73 -6.60
C ALA A 82 -11.13 11.38 -6.82
N GLN A 83 -10.46 10.87 -5.78
CA GLN A 83 -9.86 9.54 -5.78
C GLN A 83 -10.93 8.45 -5.94
N LEU A 84 -12.07 8.58 -5.25
CA LEU A 84 -13.19 7.65 -5.38
C LEU A 84 -13.70 7.55 -6.82
N GLU A 85 -13.89 8.67 -7.50
CA GLU A 85 -14.39 8.68 -8.88
C GLU A 85 -13.41 7.98 -9.84
N VAL A 86 -12.11 8.24 -9.69
CA VAL A 86 -11.07 7.55 -10.48
C VAL A 86 -11.04 6.05 -10.15
N ALA A 87 -11.13 5.69 -8.87
CA ALA A 87 -11.14 4.29 -8.43
C ALA A 87 -12.36 3.52 -8.97
N ARG A 88 -13.54 4.13 -9.00
CA ARG A 88 -14.75 3.53 -9.59
C ARG A 88 -14.59 3.26 -11.08
N LEU A 89 -14.04 4.22 -11.83
CA LEU A 89 -13.78 4.03 -13.25
C LEU A 89 -12.76 2.91 -13.49
N ALA A 90 -11.69 2.88 -12.69
CA ALA A 90 -10.69 1.81 -12.74
C ALA A 90 -11.32 0.45 -12.42
N TYR A 91 -12.14 0.36 -11.38
CA TYR A 91 -12.81 -0.89 -10.98
C TYR A 91 -13.81 -1.37 -12.05
N SER A 92 -14.61 -0.48 -12.65
CA SER A 92 -15.49 -0.87 -13.75
C SER A 92 -14.73 -1.45 -14.95
N ARG A 93 -13.47 -1.03 -15.15
CA ARG A 93 -12.65 -1.45 -16.29
C ARG A 93 -11.77 -2.65 -16.01
N TYR A 94 -11.28 -2.78 -14.78
CA TYR A 94 -10.22 -3.72 -14.41
C TYR A 94 -10.57 -4.61 -13.22
N GLY A 95 -11.67 -4.33 -12.52
CA GLY A 95 -12.09 -5.02 -11.31
C GLY A 95 -12.51 -6.46 -11.56
N ARG A 96 -12.59 -7.28 -10.50
CA ARG A 96 -13.06 -8.66 -10.64
C ARG A 96 -14.44 -8.74 -11.29
N GLY A 97 -14.56 -9.63 -12.27
CA GLY A 97 -15.80 -9.80 -13.05
C GLY A 97 -16.03 -8.77 -14.16
N SER A 98 -15.11 -7.81 -14.38
CA SER A 98 -15.16 -6.84 -15.49
C SER A 98 -14.87 -7.46 -16.88
N ARG A 99 -14.51 -8.75 -16.94
CA ARG A 99 -13.98 -9.48 -18.12
C ARG A 99 -12.60 -9.00 -18.58
N HIS A 100 -11.98 -8.05 -17.89
CA HIS A 100 -10.62 -7.63 -18.17
C HIS A 100 -9.60 -8.59 -17.56
N ARG A 101 -8.50 -8.85 -18.28
CA ARG A 101 -7.45 -9.81 -17.86
C ARG A 101 -6.76 -9.48 -16.55
N ALA A 102 -6.89 -8.26 -16.07
CA ALA A 102 -6.27 -7.80 -14.83
C ALA A 102 -7.00 -8.34 -13.59
N ASP A 103 -8.32 -8.54 -13.68
CA ASP A 103 -9.17 -9.14 -12.63
C ASP A 103 -8.83 -8.68 -11.20
N LEU A 104 -8.64 -7.36 -11.04
CA LEU A 104 -8.15 -6.75 -9.80
C LEU A 104 -9.24 -6.72 -8.73
N ASN A 105 -8.88 -6.99 -7.48
CA ASN A 105 -9.73 -6.97 -6.26
C ASN A 105 -10.75 -8.09 -6.10
#